data_AF-A0A936FK20-F1
#
_entry.id   AF-A0A936FK20-F1
#
_cell.length_a   1.000
_cell.length_b   1.000
_cell.length_c   1.000
_cell.angle_alpha   90.00
_cell.angle_beta   90.00
_cell.angle_gamma   90.00
#
_symmetry.space_group_name_H-M   'P 1'
#
loop_
_entity.id
_entity.type
_entity.pdbx_description
1 polymer ?
#
loop_
_entity_poly.entity_id
_entity_poly.type
_entity_poly.pdbx_seq_one_letter_code
_entity_poly.pdbx_strand_id
1 'polypeptide(L)' 'MVDGGIGDPRRVELMQRLVQLTLEHRDLDDLLHRLNGDRSLDQVQIQRLKRRKLLLKDQIVWLSREMDPDVLA' A
#
# COMPACT_ATOMS: atom_id res chain seq x y z
N MET A 1 -17.10 9.44 23.01
CA MET A 1 -15.91 8.57 23.06
C MET A 1 -16.25 7.36 22.23
N VAL A 2 -15.48 7.08 21.17
CA VAL A 2 -15.87 6.17 20.09
C VAL A 2 -15.96 4.71 20.56
N ASP A 3 -17.17 4.18 20.63
CA ASP A 3 -17.50 2.75 20.80
C ASP A 3 -17.17 1.91 19.53
N GLY A 4 -16.03 2.19 18.91
CA GLY A 4 -15.53 1.43 17.75
C GLY A 4 -14.64 0.29 18.20
N GLY A 5 -15.16 -0.63 19.03
CA GLY A 5 -14.43 -1.81 19.46
C GLY A 5 -13.95 -2.66 18.27
N ILE A 6 -13.06 -3.61 18.53
CA ILE A 6 -12.43 -4.54 17.56
C ILE A 6 -13.47 -5.32 16.70
N GLY A 7 -14.77 -5.18 16.96
CA GLY A 7 -15.89 -5.74 16.20
C GLY A 7 -16.68 -4.78 15.30
N ASP A 8 -16.24 -3.53 15.05
CA ASP A 8 -16.89 -2.68 14.04
C ASP A 8 -16.64 -3.24 12.62
N PRO A 9 -17.68 -3.69 11.88
CA PRO A 9 -17.51 -4.27 10.55
C PRO A 9 -16.83 -3.33 9.57
N ARG A 10 -17.03 -2.02 9.70
CA ARG A 10 -16.34 -1.02 8.87
C ARG A 10 -14.84 -1.01 9.15
N ARG A 11 -14.44 -1.08 10.42
CA ARG A 11 -13.01 -1.17 10.78
C ARG A 11 -12.37 -2.46 10.26
N VAL A 12 -13.10 -3.57 10.31
CA VAL A 12 -12.62 -4.86 9.77
C VAL A 12 -12.40 -4.77 8.26
N GLU A 13 -13.31 -4.15 7.51
CA GLU A 13 -13.15 -3.92 6.07
C GLU A 13 -11.94 -3.04 5.75
N LEU A 14 -11.75 -1.94 6.49
CA LEU A 14 -10.59 -1.06 6.32
C LEU A 14 -9.27 -1.80 6.63
N MET A 15 -9.23 -2.62 7.69
CA MET A 15 -8.09 -3.47 8.02
C MET A 15 -7.75 -4.45 6.89
N GLN A 16 -8.77 -5.15 6.37
CA GLN A 16 -8.59 -6.09 5.27
C GLN A 16 -8.04 -5.38 4.03
N ARG A 17 -8.60 -4.22 3.70
CA ARG A 17 -8.12 -3.41 2.57
C ARG A 17 -6.67 -2.94 2.78
N LEU A 18 -6.31 -2.52 3.99
CA LEU A 18 -4.95 -2.10 4.33
C LEU A 18 -3.95 -3.24 4.16
N VAL A 19 -4.29 -4.44 4.63
CA VAL A 19 -3.46 -5.64 4.44
C VAL A 19 -3.29 -5.95 2.95
N GLN A 20 -4.36 -5.93 2.16
CA GLN A 20 -4.30 -6.18 0.72
C GLN A 20 -3.39 -5.18 -0.01
N LEU A 21 -3.55 -3.88 0.27
CA LEU A 21 -2.72 -2.84 -0.33
C LEU A 21 -1.24 -2.98 0.07
N THR A 22 -0.97 -3.36 1.32
CA THR A 22 0.38 -3.55 1.84
C THR A 22 1.07 -4.76 1.17
N LEU A 23 0.34 -5.86 1.00
CA LEU A 23 0.82 -7.03 0.26
C LEU A 23 1.12 -6.67 -1.20
N GLU A 24 0.18 -6.03 -1.90
CA GLU A 24 0.38 -5.62 -3.29
C GLU A 24 1.57 -4.66 -3.45
N HIS A 25 1.73 -3.71 -2.53
CA HIS A 25 2.87 -2.79 -2.52
C HIS A 25 4.20 -3.53 -2.34
N ARG A 26 4.25 -4.53 -1.44
CA ARG A 26 5.44 -5.35 -1.21
C ARG A 26 5.78 -6.20 -2.41
N ASP A 27 4.80 -6.87 -3.01
CA ASP A 27 5.01 -7.70 -4.21
C ASP A 27 5.54 -6.86 -5.37
N LEU A 28 5.03 -5.63 -5.52
CA LEU A 28 5.49 -4.69 -6.52
C LEU A 28 6.91 -4.18 -6.26
N ASP A 29 7.31 -4.04 -4.99
CA ASP A 29 8.68 -3.72 -4.62
C ASP A 29 9.65 -4.86 -4.92
N ASP A 30 9.27 -6.09 -4.57
CA ASP A 30 10.06 -7.30 -4.87
C ASP A 30 10.22 -7.49 -6.38
N LEU A 31 9.16 -7.24 -7.16
CA LEU A 31 9.22 -7.24 -8.62
C LEU A 31 10.20 -6.18 -9.14
N LEU A 32 10.09 -4.92 -8.67
CA LEU A 32 11.00 -3.84 -9.06
C LEU A 32 12.46 -4.14 -8.70
N HIS A 33 12.71 -4.78 -7.56
CA HIS A 33 14.04 -5.21 -7.14
C HIS A 33 14.66 -6.21 -8.12
N ARG A 34 13.90 -7.22 -8.55
CA ARG A 34 14.36 -8.20 -9.54
C ARG A 34 14.63 -7.56 -10.91
N LEU A 35 13.82 -6.56 -11.28
CA LEU A 35 13.94 -5.85 -12.55
C LEU A 35 15.14 -4.88 -12.59
N ASN A 36 15.52 -4.24 -11.47
CA ASN A 36 16.60 -3.24 -11.47
C ASN A 36 17.99 -3.77 -11.94
N GLY A 37 18.19 -5.09 -12.02
CA GLY A 37 19.46 -5.69 -12.47
C GLY A 37 19.64 -5.80 -13.98
N ASP A 38 18.57 -5.64 -14.78
CA ASP A 38 18.61 -5.93 -16.22
C ASP A 38 18.48 -4.64 -17.06
N ARG A 39 19.57 -4.29 -17.75
CA ARG A 39 19.66 -3.08 -18.61
C ARG A 39 18.84 -3.18 -19.89
N SER A 40 18.32 -4.37 -20.23
CA SER A 40 17.48 -4.58 -21.42
C SER A 40 16.01 -4.26 -21.18
N LEU A 41 15.62 -4.01 -19.93
CA LEU A 41 14.23 -3.77 -19.59
C LEU A 41 13.72 -2.42 -20.09
N ASP A 42 12.45 -2.43 -20.51
CA ASP A 42 11.75 -1.23 -20.92
C ASP A 42 11.61 -0.26 -19.73
N GLN A 43 12.38 0.81 -19.79
CA GLN A 43 12.38 1.89 -18.81
C GLN A 43 10.97 2.48 -18.62
N VAL A 44 10.13 2.51 -19.66
CA VAL A 44 8.74 2.99 -19.55
C VAL A 44 7.92 2.04 -18.67
N GLN A 45 8.09 0.73 -18.81
CA GLN A 45 7.43 -0.25 -17.96
C GLN A 45 7.86 -0.10 -16.51
N ILE A 46 9.16 0.05 -16.24
CA ILE A 46 9.68 0.29 -14.89
C ILE A 46 9.08 1.56 -14.29
N GLN A 47 8.97 2.64 -15.05
CA GLN A 47 8.37 3.89 -14.58
C GLN A 47 6.88 3.73 -14.25
N ARG A 48 6.12 2.95 -15.04
CA ARG A 48 4.72 2.63 -14.74
C ARG A 48 4.58 1.84 -13.43
N LEU A 49 5.44 0.86 -13.20
CA LEU A 49 5.46 0.08 -11.97
C LEU A 49 5.80 0.94 -10.75
N LYS A 50 6.81 1.82 -10.86
CA LYS A 50 7.15 2.78 -9.80
C LYS A 50 6.00 3.74 -9.47
N ARG A 51 5.30 4.25 -10.48
CA ARG A 51 4.10 5.08 -10.28
C ARG A 51 2.99 4.32 -9.58
N ARG A 52 2.70 3.07 -9.97
CA ARG A 52 1.72 2.22 -9.28
C ARG A 52 2.11 2.00 -7.82
N LYS A 53 3.40 1.73 -7.54
CA LYS A 53 3.90 1.56 -6.17
C LYS A 53 3.68 2.81 -5.32
N LEU A 54 3.94 3.99 -5.87
CA LEU A 54 3.69 5.26 -5.18
C LEU A 54 2.21 5.43 -4.84
N LEU A 55 1.31 5.17 -5.79
CA LEU A 55 -0.14 5.24 -5.55
C LEU A 55 -0.60 4.27 -4.45
N LEU A 56 -0.08 3.04 -4.42
CA LEU A 56 -0.38 2.08 -3.35
C LEU A 56 0.11 2.59 -1.99
N LYS A 57 1.32 3.15 -1.92
CA LYS A 57 1.85 3.77 -0.70
C LYS A 57 0.95 4.91 -0.22
N ASP A 58 0.52 5.78 -1.11
CA ASP A 58 -0.35 6.92 -0.75
C ASP A 58 -1.70 6.43 -0.23
N GLN A 59 -2.27 5.39 -0.84
CA GLN A 59 -3.51 4.76 -0.36
C GLN A 59 -3.34 4.09 1.01
N ILE A 60 -2.22 3.41 1.25
CA ILE A 60 -1.87 2.82 2.56
C ILE A 60 -1.81 3.92 3.62
N VAL A 61 -1.08 5.00 3.35
CA VAL A 61 -0.94 6.14 4.26
C VAL A 61 -2.29 6.76 4.60
N TRP A 62 -3.12 7.00 3.58
CA TRP A 62 -4.45 7.56 3.77
C TRP A 62 -5.35 6.65 4.60
N LEU A 63 -5.37 5.35 4.30
CA LEU A 63 -6.21 4.38 4.98
C LEU A 63 -5.76 4.14 6.44
N SER A 64 -4.45 4.10 6.67
CA SER A 64 -3.89 4.03 8.02
C SER A 64 -4.29 5.24 8.87
N ARG A 65 -4.29 6.45 8.30
CA ARG A 65 -4.72 7.68 8.99
C ARG A 65 -6.21 7.70 9.32
N GLU A 66 -7.04 7.16 8.44
CA GLU A 66 -8.49 7.01 8.69
C GLU A 66 -8.75 6.03 9.85
N MET A 67 -7.91 5.00 9.98
CA MET A 67 -8.04 4.01 11.04
C MET A 67 -7.46 4.44 12.38
N ASP A 68 -6.35 5.18 12.35
CA ASP A 68 -5.66 5.71 13.52
C ASP A 68 -4.97 7.04 13.13
N PRO A 69 -5.50 8.18 13.59
CA PRO A 69 -4.97 9.49 13.22
C PRO A 69 -3.54 9.75 13.71
N ASP A 70 -3.01 8.96 14.66
CA ASP A 70 -1.66 9.12 15.22
C ASP A 70 -0.58 8.31 14.48
N VAL A 71 -0.94 7.50 13.48
CA VAL A 71 0.01 6.57 12.82
C VAL A 71 1.09 7.27 11.98
N LEU A 72 0.93 8.53 11.58
CA LEU A 72 1.87 9.26 10.70
C LEU A 72 1.91 10.79 10.95
N ALA A 73 2.23 11.19 12.19
CA ALA A 73 2.64 12.55 12.57
C ALA A 73 4.14 12.80 12.34
#